data_AF-A0A0K2QQU9-F1
#
_entry.id   AF-A0A0K2QQU9-F1
#
_cell.length_a   1.000
_cell.length_b   1.000
_cell.length_c   1.000
_cell.angle_alpha   90.00
_cell.angle_beta   90.00
_cell.angle_gamma   90.00
#
_symmetry.space_group_name_H-M   'P 1'
#
loop_
_entity.id
_entity.type
_entity.pdbx_description
1 polymer ?
#
loop_
_entity_poly.entity_id
_entity_poly.type
_entity_poly.pdbx_seq_one_letter_code
_entity_poly.pdbx_strand_id
1 'polypeptide(L)'
;MLKTLERYQKCNYGAPEPDVSAREALELSSQQEYLKLKARYEALQRSQRNLLGEDLGPLNSKELESLERQLDMSLNQIRSTRTQLMLDQLTDLQRKEHALNEANKNLKHRLMEGSQLNLQWNPNAVQEVGYGRHQTQQPQGHDHGFFQMLDNQPTLQMGYQTTADQLTISASGGAGGSGVNNYMAGWMP
;
A
#
# COMPACT_ATOMS: atom_id res chain seq x y z
N MET A 1 -42.01 68.94 2.49
CA MET A 1 -40.71 68.32 2.20
C MET A 1 -40.50 67.03 3.01
N LEU A 2 -40.56 67.07 4.35
CA LEU A 2 -40.43 65.89 5.22
C LEU A 2 -41.41 64.73 4.89
N LYS A 3 -42.69 65.04 4.66
CA LYS A 3 -43.71 64.04 4.28
C LYS A 3 -43.46 63.36 2.94
N THR A 4 -42.71 64.01 2.05
CA THR A 4 -42.34 63.46 0.73
C THR A 4 -41.14 62.54 0.87
N LEU A 5 -40.15 62.93 1.68
CA LEU A 5 -39.00 62.11 2.05
C LEU A 5 -39.43 60.83 2.79
N GLU A 6 -40.36 60.94 3.73
CA GLU A 6 -40.88 59.81 4.49
C GLU A 6 -41.63 58.80 3.58
N ARG A 7 -42.35 59.32 2.57
CA ARG A 7 -43.04 58.48 1.57
C ARG A 7 -42.03 57.78 0.64
N TYR A 8 -41.00 58.48 0.18
CA TYR A 8 -39.92 57.88 -0.62
C TYR A 8 -39.14 56.83 0.17
N GLN A 9 -38.88 57.05 1.46
CA GLN A 9 -38.20 56.09 2.33
C GLN A 9 -39.01 54.81 2.50
N LYS A 10 -40.34 54.91 2.67
CA LYS A 10 -41.26 53.75 2.76
C LYS A 10 -41.45 53.02 1.43
N CYS A 11 -41.21 53.67 0.28
CA CYS A 11 -41.34 53.05 -1.04
C CYS A 11 -40.02 52.45 -1.56
N ASN A 12 -38.86 52.96 -1.12
CA ASN A 12 -37.55 52.47 -1.57
C ASN A 12 -37.05 51.29 -0.74
N TYR A 13 -37.47 51.21 0.52
CA TYR A 13 -37.29 50.04 1.37
C TYR A 13 -38.67 49.41 1.55
N GLY A 14 -39.07 48.57 0.59
CA GLY A 14 -40.10 47.57 0.86
C GLY A 14 -39.72 46.79 2.13
N ALA A 15 -40.72 46.19 2.81
CA ALA A 15 -40.51 45.42 4.03
C ALA A 15 -39.25 44.54 3.90
N PRO A 16 -38.37 44.46 4.92
CA PRO A 16 -37.22 43.57 4.87
C PRO A 16 -37.75 42.18 4.55
N GLU A 17 -37.49 41.69 3.34
CA GLU A 17 -37.91 40.35 2.95
C GLU A 17 -37.29 39.40 3.98
N PRO A 18 -38.08 38.67 4.78
CA PRO A 18 -37.57 37.82 5.85
C PRO A 18 -36.59 36.75 5.33
N ASP A 19 -36.61 36.51 4.01
CA ASP A 19 -35.72 35.63 3.27
C ASP A 19 -34.26 36.11 3.22
N VAL A 20 -33.99 37.42 3.22
CA VAL A 20 -32.60 37.95 3.20
C VAL A 20 -31.90 37.68 4.53
N SER A 21 -32.60 37.88 5.65
CA SER A 21 -32.06 37.60 6.98
C SER A 21 -31.88 36.10 7.24
N ALA A 22 -32.80 35.25 6.74
CA ALA A 22 -32.66 33.80 6.80
C ALA A 22 -31.47 33.29 5.97
N ARG A 23 -31.26 33.87 4.79
CA ARG A 23 -30.12 33.56 3.91
C ARG A 23 -28.79 33.97 4.53
N GLU A 24 -28.69 35.18 5.10
CA GLU A 24 -27.49 35.63 5.83
C GLU A 24 -27.20 34.75 7.04
N ALA A 25 -28.22 34.35 7.80
CA ALA A 25 -28.05 33.43 8.93
C ALA A 25 -27.57 32.04 8.48
N LEU A 26 -28.06 31.53 7.35
CA LEU A 26 -27.61 30.27 6.77
C LEU A 26 -26.15 30.35 6.29
N GLU A 27 -25.76 31.47 5.67
CA GLU A 27 -24.40 31.70 5.22
C GLU A 27 -23.42 31.79 6.39
N LEU A 28 -23.78 32.52 7.45
CA LEU A 28 -23.01 32.58 8.70
C LEU A 28 -22.86 31.21 9.35
N SER A 29 -23.94 30.41 9.39
CA SER A 29 -23.91 29.03 9.87
C SER A 29 -22.95 28.16 9.04
N SER A 30 -23.03 28.25 7.71
CA SER A 30 -22.13 27.52 6.80
C SER A 30 -20.66 27.89 7.03
N GLN A 31 -20.35 29.19 7.16
CA GLN A 31 -19.00 29.66 7.47
C GLN A 31 -18.51 29.14 8.82
N GLN A 32 -19.37 29.13 9.84
CA GLN A 32 -19.03 28.62 11.16
C GLN A 32 -18.72 27.11 11.12
N GLU A 33 -19.52 26.32 10.41
CA GLU A 33 -19.26 24.89 10.21
C GLU A 33 -17.96 24.65 9.44
N TYR A 34 -17.68 25.46 8.42
CA TYR A 34 -16.40 25.42 7.71
C TYR A 34 -15.22 25.68 8.66
N LEU A 35 -15.30 26.71 9.51
CA LEU A 35 -14.23 27.03 10.46
C LEU A 35 -14.01 25.89 11.48
N LYS A 36 -15.10 25.25 11.96
CA LYS A 36 -15.00 24.06 12.81
C LYS A 36 -14.30 22.91 12.09
N LEU A 37 -14.66 22.65 10.84
CA LEU A 37 -14.03 21.60 10.04
C LEU A 37 -12.55 21.90 9.78
N LYS A 38 -12.22 23.14 9.43
CA LYS A 38 -10.85 23.60 9.20
C LYS A 38 -9.99 23.40 10.46
N ALA A 39 -10.49 23.77 11.64
CA ALA A 39 -9.78 23.56 12.89
C ALA A 39 -9.51 22.07 13.16
N ARG A 40 -10.48 21.18 12.86
CA ARG A 40 -10.30 19.73 12.97
C ARG A 40 -9.23 19.21 12.00
N TYR A 41 -9.27 19.69 10.75
CA TYR A 41 -8.29 19.33 9.73
C TYR A 41 -6.87 19.75 10.16
N GLU A 42 -6.69 20.98 10.63
CA GLU A 42 -5.38 21.48 11.08
C GLU A 42 -4.86 20.70 12.31
N ALA A 43 -5.75 20.29 13.22
CA ALA A 43 -5.39 19.43 14.33
C ALA A 43 -4.95 18.04 13.86
N LEU A 44 -5.66 17.46 12.89
CA LEU A 44 -5.30 16.18 12.28
C LEU A 44 -3.95 16.27 11.55
N GLN A 45 -3.72 17.33 10.78
CA GLN A 45 -2.47 17.56 10.06
C GLN A 45 -1.28 17.73 11.02
N ARG A 46 -1.48 18.43 12.15
CA ARG A 46 -0.48 18.51 13.23
C ARG A 46 -0.18 17.14 13.81
N SER A 47 -1.21 16.35 14.12
CA SER A 47 -1.04 14.99 14.62
C SER A 47 -0.25 14.10 13.64
N GLN A 48 -0.55 14.18 12.34
CA GLN A 48 0.19 13.45 11.31
C GLN A 48 1.68 13.84 11.28
N ARG A 49 1.99 15.15 11.28
CA ARG A 49 3.38 15.64 11.32
C ARG A 49 4.12 15.11 12.54
N ASN A 50 3.49 15.16 13.72
CA ASN A 50 4.08 14.59 14.94
C ASN A 50 4.37 13.09 14.79
N LEU A 51 3.43 12.31 14.23
CA LEU A 51 3.63 10.87 13.97
C LEU A 51 4.77 10.59 12.98
N LEU A 52 5.07 11.54 12.09
CA LEU A 52 6.20 11.48 11.15
C LEU A 52 7.52 12.02 11.76
N GLY A 53 7.49 12.47 13.03
CA GLY A 53 8.65 13.04 13.71
C GLY A 53 8.91 14.51 13.40
N GLU A 54 7.96 15.20 12.78
CA GLU A 54 8.03 16.62 12.44
C GLU A 54 7.36 17.48 13.52
N ASP A 55 7.76 18.76 13.63
CA ASP A 55 7.13 19.77 14.51
C ASP A 55 6.93 19.35 15.97
N LEU A 56 7.89 18.60 16.53
CA LEU A 56 7.81 18.06 17.90
C LEU A 56 8.05 19.10 19.00
N GLY A 57 8.61 20.27 18.66
CA GLY A 57 8.98 21.31 19.63
C GLY A 57 7.87 21.77 20.60
N PRO A 58 6.59 21.86 20.19
CA PRO A 58 5.49 22.21 21.08
C PRO A 58 5.06 21.11 22.06
N LEU A 59 5.53 19.86 21.90
CA LEU A 59 5.14 18.75 22.77
C LEU A 59 5.98 18.77 24.05
N ASN A 60 5.34 18.47 25.18
CA ASN A 60 6.05 18.25 26.43
C ASN A 60 6.58 16.80 26.54
N SER A 61 7.39 16.52 27.57
CA SER A 61 8.01 15.19 27.75
C SER A 61 7.00 14.04 27.83
N LYS A 62 5.87 14.23 28.52
CA LYS A 62 4.84 13.18 28.65
C LYS A 62 4.14 12.91 27.32
N GLU A 63 3.88 13.95 26.55
CA GLU A 63 3.29 13.83 25.21
C GLU A 63 4.24 13.11 24.25
N LEU A 64 5.53 13.44 24.31
CA LEU A 64 6.55 12.80 23.47
C LEU A 64 6.72 11.32 23.81
N GLU A 65 6.79 10.97 25.10
CA GLU A 65 6.82 9.57 25.54
C GLU A 65 5.54 8.81 25.14
N SER A 66 4.38 9.46 25.15
CA SER A 66 3.13 8.85 24.69
C SER A 66 3.16 8.59 23.19
N LEU A 67 3.68 9.54 22.41
CA LEU A 67 3.84 9.42 20.97
C LEU A 67 4.81 8.28 20.62
N GLU A 68 5.95 8.21 21.31
CA GLU A 68 6.93 7.13 21.15
C GLU A 68 6.30 5.75 21.43
N ARG A 69 5.61 5.58 22.57
CA ARG A 69 4.92 4.33 22.89
C ARG A 69 3.89 3.95 21.83
N GLN A 70 3.13 4.93 21.31
CA GLN A 70 2.15 4.68 20.26
C GLN A 70 2.81 4.20 18.96
N LEU A 71 3.91 4.84 18.56
CA LEU A 71 4.68 4.46 17.38
C LEU A 71 5.30 3.08 17.53
N ASP A 72 5.91 2.78 18.68
CA ASP A 72 6.51 1.46 18.93
C ASP A 72 5.46 0.34 18.91
N MET A 73 4.33 0.53 19.60
CA MET A 73 3.23 -0.44 19.60
C MET A 73 2.70 -0.70 18.18
N SER A 74 2.43 0.36 17.41
CA SER A 74 1.89 0.22 16.05
C SER A 74 2.91 -0.41 15.09
N LEU A 75 4.20 -0.05 15.21
CA LEU A 75 5.27 -0.64 14.42
C LEU A 75 5.41 -2.14 14.71
N ASN A 76 5.38 -2.54 15.98
CA ASN A 76 5.43 -3.94 16.39
C ASN A 76 4.22 -4.70 15.86
N GLN A 77 3.02 -4.13 15.92
CA GLN A 77 1.82 -4.73 15.34
C GLN A 77 1.94 -4.90 13.81
N ILE A 78 2.39 -3.88 13.08
CA ILE A 78 2.57 -3.95 11.62
C ILE A 78 3.58 -5.04 11.25
N ARG A 79 4.72 -5.09 11.95
CA ARG A 79 5.75 -6.11 11.73
C ARG A 79 5.22 -7.51 12.02
N SER A 80 4.50 -7.69 13.13
CA SER A 80 3.90 -8.97 13.49
C SER A 80 2.91 -9.43 12.43
N THR A 81 1.97 -8.57 12.02
CA THR A 81 0.98 -8.88 10.99
C THR A 81 1.64 -9.22 9.66
N ARG A 82 2.65 -8.45 9.24
CA ARG A 82 3.39 -8.72 8.00
C ARG A 82 4.12 -10.06 8.04
N THR A 83 4.76 -10.36 9.17
CA THR A 83 5.49 -11.62 9.37
C THR A 83 4.52 -12.79 9.35
N GLN A 84 3.41 -12.68 10.06
CA GLN A 84 2.37 -13.71 10.07
C GLN A 84 1.84 -13.98 8.67
N LEU A 85 1.50 -12.94 7.90
CA LEU A 85 1.04 -13.07 6.53
C LEU A 85 2.05 -13.80 5.64
N MET A 86 3.34 -13.48 5.77
CA MET A 86 4.40 -14.15 5.02
C MET A 86 4.54 -15.63 5.40
N LEU A 87 4.44 -15.95 6.68
CA LEU A 87 4.48 -17.34 7.17
C LEU A 87 3.27 -18.15 6.69
N ASP A 88 2.09 -17.55 6.69
CA ASP A 88 0.86 -18.18 6.19
C ASP A 88 1.00 -18.50 4.69
N GLN A 89 1.48 -17.54 3.90
CA GLN A 89 1.74 -17.71 2.47
C GLN A 89 2.78 -18.81 2.20
N LEU A 90 3.88 -18.82 2.96
CA LEU A 90 4.90 -19.87 2.85
C LEU A 90 4.31 -21.24 3.14
N THR A 91 3.54 -21.36 4.22
CA THR A 91 2.93 -22.62 4.65
C THR A 91 1.90 -23.12 3.64
N ASP A 92 1.10 -22.22 3.05
CA ASP A 92 0.17 -22.55 1.97
C ASP A 92 0.88 -23.06 0.72
N LEU A 93 1.98 -22.42 0.33
CA LEU A 93 2.78 -22.82 -0.83
C LEU A 93 3.46 -24.18 -0.61
N GLN A 94 4.04 -24.40 0.57
CA GLN A 94 4.64 -25.70 0.93
C GLN A 94 3.60 -26.84 0.92
N ARG A 95 2.38 -26.59 1.41
CA ARG A 95 1.27 -27.56 1.32
C ARG A 95 0.92 -27.88 -0.13
N LYS A 96 0.84 -26.87 -1.00
CA LYS A 96 0.56 -27.05 -2.43
C LYS A 96 1.68 -27.81 -3.13
N GLU A 97 2.93 -27.46 -2.87
CA GLU A 97 4.11 -28.15 -3.39
C GLU A 97 4.08 -29.64 -3.02
N HIS A 98 3.86 -29.94 -1.75
CA HIS A 98 3.77 -31.32 -1.27
C HIS A 98 2.65 -32.09 -1.98
N ALA A 99 1.43 -31.53 -2.06
CA ALA A 99 0.30 -32.17 -2.73
C ALA A 99 0.58 -32.42 -4.22
N LEU A 100 1.20 -31.47 -4.92
CA LEU A 100 1.57 -31.63 -6.33
C LEU A 100 2.66 -32.67 -6.51
N ASN A 101 3.65 -32.73 -5.61
CA ASN A 101 4.72 -33.72 -5.67
C ASN A 101 4.15 -35.14 -5.50
N GLU A 102 3.27 -35.35 -4.53
CA GLU A 102 2.59 -36.63 -4.33
C GLU A 102 1.72 -37.03 -5.54
N ALA A 103 0.95 -36.10 -6.10
CA ALA A 103 0.20 -36.35 -7.32
C ALA A 103 1.12 -36.73 -8.50
N ASN A 104 2.25 -36.04 -8.65
CA ASN A 104 3.21 -36.29 -9.72
C ASN A 104 3.90 -37.66 -9.55
N LYS A 105 4.29 -38.04 -8.32
CA LYS A 105 4.80 -39.38 -8.00
C LYS A 105 3.80 -40.47 -8.36
N ASN A 106 2.53 -40.30 -8.00
CA ASN A 106 1.46 -41.25 -8.34
C ASN A 106 1.29 -41.38 -9.86
N LEU A 107 1.30 -40.27 -10.60
CA LEU A 107 1.21 -40.30 -12.07
C LEU A 107 2.42 -41.00 -12.71
N LYS A 108 3.64 -40.73 -12.23
CA LYS A 108 4.86 -41.42 -12.68
C LYS A 108 4.80 -42.92 -12.43
N HIS A 109 4.30 -43.33 -11.26
CA HIS A 109 4.11 -44.75 -10.94
C HIS A 109 3.13 -45.41 -11.92
N ARG A 110 1.95 -44.82 -12.12
CA ARG A 110 0.95 -45.32 -13.08
C ARG A 110 1.45 -45.38 -14.52
N LEU A 111 2.27 -44.40 -14.93
CA LEU A 111 2.88 -44.40 -16.26
C LEU A 111 3.85 -45.58 -16.41
N MET A 112 4.67 -45.84 -15.40
CA MET A 112 5.57 -46.99 -15.40
C MET A 112 4.78 -48.31 -15.44
N GLU A 113 3.76 -48.48 -14.60
CA GLU A 113 2.90 -49.67 -14.60
C GLU A 113 2.22 -49.89 -15.97
N GLY A 114 1.63 -48.84 -16.55
CA GLY A 114 1.01 -48.90 -17.88
C GLY A 114 2.01 -49.20 -19.00
N SER A 115 3.23 -48.68 -18.92
CA SER A 115 4.30 -48.99 -19.88
C SER A 115 4.77 -50.44 -19.76
N GLN A 116 4.93 -50.96 -18.55
CA GLN A 116 5.31 -52.36 -18.30
C GLN A 116 4.22 -53.33 -18.80
N LEU A 117 2.95 -53.02 -18.56
CA LEU A 117 1.82 -53.76 -19.12
C LEU A 117 1.82 -53.72 -20.66
N ASN A 118 2.06 -52.56 -21.27
CA ASN A 118 2.11 -52.43 -22.72
C ASN A 118 3.25 -53.27 -23.34
N LEU A 119 4.44 -53.29 -22.73
CA LEU A 119 5.55 -54.15 -23.17
C LEU A 119 5.23 -55.65 -23.00
N GLN A 120 4.46 -56.02 -21.97
CA GLN A 120 4.05 -57.41 -21.74
C GLN A 120 3.00 -57.90 -22.74
N TRP A 121 2.09 -57.03 -23.19
CA TRP A 121 1.06 -57.36 -24.17
C TRP A 121 1.49 -57.16 -25.63
N ASN A 122 2.56 -56.41 -25.90
CA ASN A 122 3.11 -56.22 -27.25
C ASN A 122 4.67 -56.17 -27.24
N PRO A 123 5.36 -57.31 -27.40
CA PRO A 123 6.83 -57.36 -27.39
C PRO A 123 7.50 -56.64 -28.59
N ASN A 124 6.74 -56.24 -29.62
CA ASN A 124 7.25 -55.54 -30.80
C ASN A 124 7.16 -54.01 -30.73
N ALA A 125 6.62 -53.43 -29.65
CA ALA A 125 6.45 -51.96 -29.53
C ALA A 125 7.74 -51.19 -29.20
N VAL A 126 8.87 -51.88 -28.97
CA VAL A 126 10.17 -51.27 -28.62
C VAL A 126 10.79 -50.47 -29.78
N GLN A 127 10.28 -50.61 -31.02
CA GLN A 127 10.86 -49.97 -32.20
C GLN A 127 10.34 -48.56 -32.54
N GLU A 128 9.28 -48.06 -31.90
CA GLU A 128 8.55 -46.87 -32.40
C GLU A 128 8.49 -45.66 -31.45
N VAL A 129 9.42 -45.52 -30.50
CA VAL A 129 9.60 -44.25 -29.77
C VAL A 129 11.07 -43.86 -29.76
N GLY A 130 11.54 -43.48 -30.94
CA GLY A 130 12.83 -42.82 -31.11
C GLY A 130 12.67 -41.31 -31.10
N TYR A 131 12.88 -40.67 -29.96
CA TYR A 131 13.45 -39.31 -29.89
C TYR A 131 14.31 -39.18 -28.62
N GLY A 132 15.64 -39.14 -28.81
CA GLY A 132 16.52 -38.37 -27.94
C GLY A 132 17.30 -39.10 -26.83
N ARG A 133 17.78 -40.33 -27.04
CA ARG A 133 18.81 -40.91 -26.16
C ARG A 133 20.19 -40.35 -26.53
N HIS A 134 20.55 -39.20 -25.98
CA HIS A 134 21.97 -38.82 -25.86
C HIS A 134 22.51 -39.35 -24.53
N GLN A 135 23.37 -40.35 -24.64
CA GLN A 135 24.30 -40.75 -23.59
C GLN A 135 25.34 -39.64 -23.38
N THR A 136 25.47 -39.15 -22.15
CA THR A 136 26.77 -38.76 -21.58
C THR A 136 26.77 -39.12 -20.09
N GLN A 137 27.29 -40.32 -19.84
CA GLN A 137 28.25 -40.69 -18.79
C GLN A 137 28.33 -39.75 -17.56
N GLN A 138 27.92 -40.26 -16.40
CA GLN A 138 28.43 -39.81 -15.10
C GLN A 138 29.85 -40.36 -14.88
N PRO A 139 30.70 -39.56 -14.21
CA PRO A 139 31.37 -40.10 -13.03
C PRO A 139 31.20 -39.17 -11.80
N GLN A 140 31.34 -39.80 -10.63
CA GLN A 140 31.29 -39.22 -9.29
C GLN A 140 32.22 -38.00 -9.12
N GLY A 141 31.75 -37.01 -8.36
CA GLY A 141 32.56 -35.91 -7.85
C GLY A 141 31.71 -35.00 -6.97
N HIS A 142 32.17 -34.77 -5.75
CA HIS A 142 31.59 -33.82 -4.81
C HIS A 142 31.52 -32.43 -5.45
N ASP A 143 30.39 -31.72 -5.35
CA ASP A 143 30.35 -30.39 -4.70
C ASP A 143 28.95 -29.77 -4.63
N HIS A 144 28.68 -29.15 -3.48
CA HIS A 144 27.96 -27.90 -3.24
C HIS A 144 26.78 -27.46 -4.12
N GLY A 145 25.62 -27.30 -3.46
CA GLY A 145 24.96 -25.99 -3.42
C GLY A 145 23.66 -25.83 -4.22
N PHE A 146 22.52 -26.30 -3.69
CA PHE A 146 21.20 -25.75 -4.06
C PHE A 146 20.32 -25.34 -2.87
N PHE A 147 20.82 -25.47 -1.65
CA PHE A 147 20.19 -24.86 -0.48
C PHE A 147 21.20 -23.93 0.17
N GLN A 148 21.16 -22.66 -0.21
CA GLN A 148 21.69 -21.60 0.64
C GLN A 148 20.79 -21.58 1.87
N MET A 149 21.30 -22.07 2.99
CA MET A 149 20.74 -21.81 4.31
C MET A 149 20.68 -20.28 4.45
N LEU A 150 19.48 -19.70 4.52
CA LEU A 150 19.32 -18.30 4.92
C LEU A 150 19.71 -18.23 6.40
N ASP A 151 20.99 -18.02 6.66
CA ASP A 151 21.43 -17.56 7.96
C ASP A 151 20.83 -16.17 8.20
N ASN A 152 20.07 -16.08 9.29
CA ASN A 152 19.57 -14.84 9.87
C ASN A 152 20.68 -13.79 9.95
N GLN A 153 20.55 -12.73 9.17
CA GLN A 153 21.29 -11.48 9.40
C GLN A 153 20.33 -10.43 9.95
N PRO A 154 20.56 -9.87 11.15
CA PRO A 154 19.84 -8.70 11.60
C PRO A 154 20.49 -7.50 10.94
N THR A 155 19.97 -7.04 9.79
CA THR A 155 20.45 -5.79 9.20
C THR A 155 19.32 -4.76 9.15
N LEU A 156 19.18 -4.04 10.27
CA LEU A 156 18.66 -2.68 10.26
C LEU A 156 19.67 -1.82 9.47
N GLN A 157 19.39 -1.54 8.19
CA GLN A 157 19.94 -0.38 7.49
C GLN A 157 18.79 0.59 7.22
N MET A 158 18.50 1.41 8.23
CA MET A 158 17.81 2.69 8.03
C MET A 158 18.89 3.68 7.58
N GLY A 159 18.91 4.00 6.29
CA GLY A 159 19.81 4.97 5.72
C GLY A 159 19.17 5.59 4.49
N TYR A 160 18.65 6.80 4.66
CA TYR A 160 18.17 7.63 3.55
C TYR A 160 19.35 7.95 2.63
N GLN A 161 19.16 7.72 1.34
CA GLN A 161 20.11 8.09 0.30
C GLN A 161 20.04 9.62 0.15
N THR A 162 20.97 10.32 0.80
CA THR A 162 21.20 11.76 0.60
C THR A 162 21.89 11.93 -0.75
N THR A 163 21.14 12.20 -1.82
CA THR A 163 21.71 12.81 -3.02
C THR A 163 21.77 14.32 -2.80
N ALA A 164 22.83 14.77 -2.14
CA ALA A 164 23.30 16.13 -2.27
C ALA A 164 24.06 16.22 -3.60
N ASP A 165 23.53 16.98 -4.56
CA ASP A 165 24.26 18.03 -5.30
C ASP A 165 23.46 18.49 -6.54
N GLN A 166 22.78 19.64 -6.41
CA GLN A 166 23.08 20.81 -7.25
C GLN A 166 22.32 22.04 -6.75
N LEU A 167 23.03 22.93 -6.06
CA LEU A 167 22.68 24.35 -6.03
C LEU A 167 22.94 24.93 -7.43
N THR A 168 21.94 25.53 -8.06
CA THR A 168 22.14 26.77 -8.85
C THR A 168 20.87 27.60 -8.78
N ILE A 169 21.01 28.78 -8.17
CA ILE A 169 20.04 29.85 -8.11
C ILE A 169 19.98 30.53 -9.48
N SER A 170 18.79 30.64 -10.07
CA SER A 170 18.46 31.76 -10.97
C SER A 170 16.95 31.89 -11.11
N ALA A 171 16.45 33.05 -10.68
CA ALA A 171 15.08 33.51 -10.83
C ALA A 171 14.75 33.86 -12.29
N SER A 172 13.55 33.49 -12.76
CA SER A 172 12.59 34.36 -13.47
C SER A 172 11.53 33.55 -14.24
N GLY A 173 10.25 33.80 -13.91
CA GLY A 173 9.15 34.00 -14.88
C GLY A 173 8.68 32.85 -15.78
N GLY A 174 7.38 32.55 -15.70
CA GLY A 174 6.57 32.25 -16.90
C GLY A 174 5.92 30.88 -17.00
N ALA A 175 4.64 30.84 -16.63
CA ALA A 175 3.51 30.17 -17.29
C ALA A 175 3.59 28.68 -17.74
N GLY A 176 2.66 27.89 -17.16
CA GLY A 176 1.77 27.02 -17.95
C GLY A 176 2.06 25.53 -17.94
N GLY A 177 1.04 24.72 -17.64
CA GLY A 177 0.99 23.33 -18.08
C GLY A 177 0.44 22.31 -17.06
N SER A 178 -0.86 22.06 -17.15
CA SER A 178 -1.62 21.01 -16.47
C SER A 178 -1.07 19.59 -16.73
N GLY A 179 -1.22 18.68 -15.76
CA GLY A 179 -0.86 17.27 -15.88
C GLY A 179 -1.48 16.40 -14.79
N VAL A 180 -2.75 16.05 -15.00
CA VAL A 180 -3.64 15.20 -14.21
C VAL A 180 -3.14 13.75 -13.95
N ASN A 181 -3.69 13.17 -12.88
CA ASN A 181 -3.88 11.73 -12.57
C ASN A 181 -2.82 11.04 -11.69
N ASN A 182 -3.23 10.59 -10.49
CA ASN A 182 -3.55 9.17 -10.29
C ASN A 182 -4.23 8.96 -8.92
N TYR A 183 -5.57 8.94 -8.90
CA TYR A 183 -6.32 8.47 -7.72
C TYR A 183 -6.32 6.94 -7.75
N MET A 184 -5.57 6.32 -6.85
CA MET A 184 -5.52 4.88 -6.66
C MET A 184 -6.81 4.42 -5.96
N ALA A 185 -7.81 4.04 -6.75
CA ALA A 185 -9.01 3.35 -6.27
C ALA A 185 -8.67 1.85 -6.13
N GLY A 186 -8.82 1.29 -4.93
CA GLY A 186 -8.59 -0.14 -4.75
C GLY A 186 -8.44 -0.62 -3.31
N TRP A 187 -9.35 -0.21 -2.42
CA TRP A 187 -9.58 -0.90 -1.16
C TRP A 187 -11.06 -0.84 -0.84
N MET A 188 -11.78 -1.91 -1.14
CA MET A 188 -12.95 -2.29 -0.37
C MET A 188 -12.85 -3.78 0.01
N PRO A 189 -13.43 -4.15 1.15
CA PRO A 189 -13.23 -5.44 1.80
C PRO A 189 -14.01 -6.59 1.14
#